data_AF-A0A962V2Y1-F1
#
_entry.id   AF-A0A962V2Y1-F1
#
_cell.length_a   1.000
_cell.length_b   1.000
_cell.length_c   1.000
_cell.angle_alpha   90.00
_cell.angle_beta   90.00
_cell.angle_gamma   90.00
#
_symmetry.space_group_name_H-M   'P 1'
#
loop_
_entity.id
_entity.type
_entity.pdbx_description
1 polymer ?
#
loop_
_entity_poly.entity_id
_entity_poly.type
_entity_poly.pdbx_seq_one_letter_code
_entity_poly.pdbx_strand_id
1 'polypeptide(L)'
;DAGEGALRRAFEALRLRLEQEGLFAAERKRPLPRWPTRVGVITSASGAAVHDVLSVLKRRFPALPVLLYPVQVQGDGAATSVVQALTTAGQRQDCDVLLLVRGGGSLEDLQAFNEEAVARAIVQCPIPVVSGIGHESDVTIAD
;
A
#
# COMPACT_ATOMS: atom_id res chain seq x y z
N ASP A 1 9.80 -1.47 -24.89
CA ASP A 1 10.48 -2.78 -25.09
C ASP A 1 9.57 -3.95 -24.76
N ALA A 2 9.80 -5.13 -25.35
CA ALA A 2 8.87 -6.27 -25.27
C ALA A 2 8.51 -6.74 -23.84
N GLY A 3 9.36 -6.45 -22.84
CA GLY A 3 9.12 -6.78 -21.43
C GLY A 3 8.01 -5.92 -20.77
N GLU A 4 7.98 -4.62 -21.06
CA GLU A 4 6.99 -3.70 -20.50
C GLU A 4 5.57 -4.04 -20.98
N GLY A 5 5.44 -4.44 -22.25
CA GLY A 5 4.17 -4.92 -22.81
C GLY A 5 3.71 -6.26 -22.23
N ALA A 6 4.62 -7.12 -21.76
CA ALA A 6 4.27 -8.35 -21.05
C ALA A 6 3.78 -8.04 -19.63
N LEU A 7 4.48 -7.17 -18.90
CA LEU A 7 4.08 -6.71 -17.56
C LEU A 7 2.72 -6.03 -17.58
N ARG A 8 2.47 -5.12 -18.54
CA ARG A 8 1.18 -4.44 -18.67
C ARG A 8 0.03 -5.43 -18.90
N ARG A 9 0.21 -6.41 -19.80
CA ARG A 9 -0.81 -7.45 -20.05
C ARG A 9 -1.06 -8.32 -18.82
N ALA A 10 0.00 -8.69 -18.08
CA ALA A 10 -0.14 -9.45 -16.85
C ALA A 10 -0.90 -8.65 -15.77
N PHE A 11 -0.60 -7.36 -15.64
CA PHE A 11 -1.31 -6.43 -14.75
C PHE A 11 -2.81 -6.34 -15.11
N GLU A 12 -3.14 -6.11 -16.38
CA GLU A 12 -4.53 -5.99 -16.83
C GLU A 12 -5.32 -7.28 -16.63
N ALA A 13 -4.73 -8.44 -16.96
CA ALA A 13 -5.35 -9.74 -16.75
C ALA A 13 -5.60 -10.02 -15.27
N LEU A 14 -4.65 -9.68 -14.40
CA LEU A 14 -4.80 -9.85 -12.96
C LEU A 14 -5.86 -8.91 -12.40
N ARG A 15 -5.82 -7.63 -12.77
CA ARG A 15 -6.83 -6.64 -12.37
C ARG A 15 -8.23 -7.10 -12.75
N LEU A 16 -8.45 -7.51 -13.99
CA LEU A 16 -9.77 -7.96 -14.45
C LEU A 16 -10.27 -9.17 -13.64
N ARG A 17 -9.39 -10.13 -13.35
CA ARG A 17 -9.75 -11.29 -12.53
C ARG A 17 -10.15 -10.89 -11.11
N LEU A 18 -9.36 -10.05 -10.45
CA LEU A 18 -9.64 -9.62 -9.08
C LEU A 18 -10.89 -8.71 -9.00
N GLU A 19 -11.16 -7.94 -10.05
CA GLU A 19 -12.39 -7.17 -10.20
C GLU A 19 -13.62 -8.08 -10.31
N GLN A 20 -13.54 -9.15 -11.10
CA GLN A 20 -14.59 -10.16 -11.20
C GLN A 20 -14.83 -10.92 -9.89
N GLU A 21 -13.78 -11.15 -9.10
CA GLU A 21 -13.88 -11.68 -7.73
C GLU A 21 -14.44 -10.65 -6.72
N GLY A 22 -14.63 -9.40 -7.15
CA GLY A 22 -15.18 -8.31 -6.35
C GLY A 22 -14.23 -7.78 -5.27
N LEU A 23 -12.90 -7.92 -5.45
CA LEU A 23 -11.93 -7.41 -4.48
C LEU A 23 -11.95 -5.88 -4.39
N PHE A 24 -12.27 -5.19 -5.49
CA PHE A 24 -12.33 -3.72 -5.58
C PHE A 24 -13.73 -3.15 -5.32
N ALA A 25 -14.69 -3.99 -4.94
CA ALA A 25 -16.06 -3.57 -4.66
C ALA A 25 -16.08 -2.48 -3.56
N ALA A 26 -16.81 -1.39 -3.80
CA ALA A 26 -16.83 -0.23 -2.89
C ALA A 26 -17.32 -0.61 -1.49
N GLU A 27 -18.20 -1.61 -1.40
CA GLU A 27 -18.77 -2.15 -0.17
C GLU A 27 -17.73 -2.84 0.72
N ARG A 28 -16.57 -3.23 0.17
CA ARG A 28 -15.45 -3.77 0.94
C ARG A 28 -14.61 -2.69 1.63
N LYS A 29 -14.74 -1.42 1.20
CA LYS A 29 -13.94 -0.32 1.78
C LYS A 29 -14.35 -0.10 3.24
N ARG A 30 -13.35 -0.13 4.11
CA ARG A 30 -13.54 0.18 5.54
C ARG A 30 -13.63 1.70 5.70
N PRO A 31 -14.53 2.21 6.55
CA PRO A 31 -14.65 3.64 6.79
C PRO A 31 -13.38 4.18 7.46
N LEU A 32 -12.94 5.36 7.04
CA LEU A 32 -11.82 6.03 7.70
C LEU A 32 -12.28 6.69 9.01
N PRO A 33 -11.48 6.57 10.09
CA PRO A 33 -11.78 7.29 11.32
C PRO A 33 -11.70 8.79 11.05
N ARG A 34 -12.68 9.55 11.53
CA ARG A 34 -12.68 11.01 11.41
C ARG A 34 -11.51 11.66 12.14
N TRP A 35 -11.10 11.06 13.26
CA TRP A 35 -10.04 11.54 14.14
C TRP A 35 -9.15 10.36 14.55
N PRO A 36 -8.15 9.98 13.74
CA PRO A 36 -7.22 8.92 14.11
C PRO A 36 -6.39 9.34 15.33
N THR A 37 -6.19 8.40 16.24
CA THR A 37 -5.34 8.52 17.43
C THR A 37 -3.93 7.96 17.20
N ARG A 38 -3.76 7.07 16.21
CA ARG A 38 -2.45 6.62 15.71
C ARG A 38 -2.53 6.21 14.24
N VAL A 39 -1.50 6.56 13.47
CA VAL A 39 -1.35 6.15 12.07
C VAL A 39 -0.19 5.16 11.94
N GLY A 40 -0.43 4.04 11.25
CA GLY A 40 0.63 3.15 10.81
C GLY A 40 1.10 3.54 9.41
N VAL A 41 2.41 3.51 9.15
CA VAL A 41 2.98 3.78 7.82
C VAL A 41 3.78 2.58 7.37
N ILE A 42 3.33 1.90 6.33
CA ILE A 42 4.01 0.78 5.67
C ILE A 42 4.76 1.34 4.47
N THR A 43 6.08 1.43 4.59
CA THR A 43 6.97 1.98 3.54
C THR A 43 8.42 1.59 3.82
N SER A 44 9.37 1.99 2.97
CA SER A 44 10.79 1.78 3.23
C SER A 44 11.29 2.59 4.44
N ALA A 45 12.21 2.03 5.22
CA ALA A 45 12.81 2.72 6.37
C ALA A 45 13.65 3.95 5.98
N SER A 46 14.00 4.05 4.70
CA SER A 46 14.78 5.13 4.11
C SER A 46 14.15 5.59 2.79
N GLY A 47 14.50 6.79 2.34
CA GLY A 47 14.06 7.33 1.05
C GLY A 47 13.01 8.44 1.17
N ALA A 48 12.73 9.10 0.05
CA ALA A 48 11.92 10.32 0.02
C ALA A 48 10.49 10.09 0.52
N ALA A 49 9.85 8.98 0.15
CA ALA A 49 8.45 8.72 0.47
C ALA A 49 8.15 8.73 1.98
N VAL A 50 8.98 8.08 2.81
CA VAL A 50 8.81 8.11 4.26
C VAL A 50 9.07 9.50 4.83
N HIS A 51 10.07 10.22 4.31
CA HIS A 51 10.36 11.59 4.74
C HIS A 51 9.20 12.55 4.42
N ASP A 52 8.59 12.41 3.24
CA ASP A 52 7.48 13.25 2.80
C ASP A 52 6.24 13.02 3.67
N VAL A 53 5.87 11.76 3.91
CA VAL A 53 4.75 11.39 4.80
C VAL A 53 4.97 11.94 6.20
N LEU A 54 6.14 11.67 6.80
CA LEU A 54 6.43 12.13 8.15
C LEU A 54 6.48 13.66 8.24
N SER A 55 6.99 14.35 7.22
CA SER A 55 7.03 15.81 7.18
C SER A 55 5.63 16.42 7.09
N VAL A 56 4.75 15.85 6.26
CA VAL A 56 3.35 16.30 6.15
C VAL A 56 2.59 16.05 7.45
N LEU A 57 2.72 14.85 8.03
CA LEU A 57 2.07 14.51 9.30
C LEU A 57 2.57 15.40 10.44
N LYS A 58 3.88 15.61 10.57
CA LYS A 58 4.45 16.51 11.58
C LYS A 58 3.97 17.95 11.42
N ARG A 59 3.82 18.43 10.18
CA ARG A 59 3.34 19.80 9.91
C ARG A 59 1.86 19.98 10.20
N ARG A 60 1.00 19.01 9.81
CA ARG A 60 -0.47 19.14 9.91
C ARG A 60 -1.04 18.61 11.21
N PHE A 61 -0.42 17.58 11.79
CA PHE A 61 -0.87 16.85 12.98
C PHE A 61 0.33 16.48 13.87
N PRO A 62 1.07 17.46 14.43
CA PRO A 62 2.31 17.20 15.18
C PRO A 62 2.16 16.28 16.40
N ALA A 63 0.96 16.22 16.98
CA ALA A 63 0.66 15.37 18.13
C ALA A 63 0.22 13.95 17.76
N LEU A 64 0.00 13.65 16.47
CA LEU A 64 -0.46 12.34 16.02
C LEU A 64 0.71 11.35 16.03
N PRO A 65 0.66 10.30 16.87
CA PRO A 65 1.66 9.24 16.87
C PRO A 65 1.69 8.51 15.52
N VAL A 66 2.91 8.24 15.05
CA VAL A 66 3.16 7.49 13.82
C VAL A 66 3.94 6.23 14.16
N LEU A 67 3.44 5.07 13.75
CA LEU A 67 4.13 3.79 13.85
C LEU A 67 4.63 3.37 12.47
N LEU A 68 5.95 3.25 12.32
CA LEU A 68 6.57 2.83 11.07
C LEU A 68 6.63 1.29 11.00
N TYR A 69 6.15 0.74 9.90
CA TYR A 69 6.27 -0.65 9.49
C TYR A 69 7.24 -0.72 8.29
N PRO A 70 8.55 -0.86 8.52
CA PRO A 70 9.54 -0.82 7.45
C PRO A 70 9.45 -2.06 6.55
N VAL A 71 9.38 -1.85 5.24
CA VAL A 71 9.30 -2.93 4.24
C VAL A 71 10.25 -2.70 3.07
N GLN A 72 10.57 -3.77 2.35
CA GLN A 72 11.11 -3.63 0.99
C GLN A 72 9.99 -3.16 0.06
N VAL A 73 10.29 -2.15 -0.77
CA VAL A 73 9.30 -1.50 -1.65
C VAL A 73 9.55 -1.76 -3.14
N GLN A 74 10.60 -2.52 -3.46
CA GLN A 74 10.96 -2.94 -4.81
C GLN A 74 11.86 -4.18 -4.77
N GLY A 75 11.94 -4.89 -5.89
CA GLY A 75 12.76 -6.09 -6.04
C GLY A 75 12.20 -7.33 -5.35
N ASP A 76 12.98 -8.41 -5.42
CA ASP A 76 12.58 -9.72 -4.91
C ASP A 76 12.30 -9.67 -3.40
N GLY A 77 11.16 -10.23 -3.00
CA GLY A 77 10.71 -10.26 -1.60
C GLY A 77 9.93 -9.04 -1.13
N ALA A 78 9.81 -7.97 -1.94
CA ALA A 78 9.05 -6.78 -1.59
C ALA A 78 7.58 -7.08 -1.28
N ALA A 79 6.88 -7.81 -2.15
CA ALA A 79 5.49 -8.17 -1.91
C ALA A 79 5.31 -8.99 -0.62
N THR A 80 6.19 -9.98 -0.38
CA THR A 80 6.20 -10.75 0.88
C THR A 80 6.39 -9.86 2.10
N SER A 81 7.31 -8.89 2.03
CA SER A 81 7.57 -7.92 3.10
C SER A 81 6.33 -7.06 3.39
N VAL A 82 5.65 -6.56 2.34
CA VAL A 82 4.40 -5.79 2.48
C VAL A 82 3.29 -6.63 3.10
N VAL A 83 3.09 -7.88 2.64
CA VAL A 83 2.08 -8.81 3.19
C VAL A 83 2.32 -9.08 4.67
N GLN A 84 3.57 -9.31 5.06
CA GLN A 84 3.94 -9.53 6.46
C GLN A 84 3.66 -8.30 7.34
N ALA A 85 3.94 -7.09 6.83
CA ALA A 85 3.65 -5.84 7.54
C ALA A 85 2.14 -5.63 7.71
N LEU A 86 1.34 -5.82 6.65
CA LEU A 86 -0.12 -5.73 6.70
C LEU A 86 -0.71 -6.74 7.69
N THR A 87 -0.20 -7.98 7.68
CA THR A 87 -0.62 -9.05 8.59
C THR A 87 -0.28 -8.68 10.04
N THR A 88 0.95 -8.23 10.28
CA THR A 88 1.42 -7.85 11.63
C THR A 88 0.61 -6.67 12.17
N ALA A 89 0.41 -5.62 11.36
CA ALA A 89 -0.40 -4.47 11.74
C ALA A 89 -1.84 -4.89 12.04
N GLY A 90 -2.43 -5.72 11.16
CA GLY A 90 -3.77 -6.27 11.33
C GLY A 90 -3.95 -7.13 12.59
N GLN A 91 -2.91 -7.84 13.03
CA GLN A 91 -2.90 -8.61 14.28
C GLN A 91 -2.77 -7.73 15.51
N ARG A 92 -1.93 -6.68 15.44
CA ARG A 92 -1.69 -5.77 16.56
C ARG A 92 -2.86 -4.83 16.83
N GLN A 93 -3.51 -4.36 15.76
CA GLN A 93 -4.61 -3.39 15.82
C GLN A 93 -4.29 -2.16 16.68
N ASP A 94 -3.02 -1.74 16.66
CA ASP A 94 -2.51 -0.62 17.45
C ASP A 94 -2.53 0.72 16.69
N CYS A 95 -3.05 0.71 15.46
CA CYS A 95 -3.23 1.85 14.56
C CYS A 95 -4.67 1.92 14.07
N ASP A 96 -5.19 3.14 13.88
CA ASP A 96 -6.57 3.33 13.41
C ASP A 96 -6.68 3.34 11.88
N VAL A 97 -5.57 3.62 11.21
CA VAL A 97 -5.43 3.64 9.75
C VAL A 97 -4.00 3.30 9.36
N LEU A 98 -3.83 2.58 8.26
CA LEU A 98 -2.54 2.27 7.65
C LEU A 98 -2.36 3.07 6.36
N LEU A 99 -1.20 3.68 6.20
CA LEU A 99 -0.75 4.26 4.93
C LEU A 99 0.22 3.28 4.27
N LEU A 100 -0.11 2.75 3.10
CA LEU A 100 0.81 1.97 2.28
C LEU A 100 1.44 2.89 1.23
N VAL A 101 2.70 3.26 1.42
CA VAL A 101 3.31 4.37 0.68
C VAL A 101 4.59 3.95 -0.02
N ARG A 102 4.72 4.36 -1.28
CA ARG A 102 5.94 4.22 -2.08
C ARG A 102 5.99 5.37 -3.09
N GLY A 103 7.17 5.90 -3.39
CA GLY A 103 7.34 6.99 -4.36
C GLY A 103 7.02 6.63 -5.83
N GLY A 104 7.42 7.47 -6.78
CA GLY A 104 7.33 7.17 -8.21
C GLY A 104 8.38 6.16 -8.71
N GLY A 105 8.13 5.54 -9.86
CA GLY A 105 9.07 4.64 -10.52
C GLY A 105 8.47 3.96 -11.75
N SER A 106 9.25 3.13 -12.41
CA SER A 106 8.80 2.33 -13.53
C SER A 106 7.74 1.30 -13.10
N LEU A 107 7.03 0.70 -14.07
CA LEU A 107 6.09 -0.40 -13.82
C LEU A 107 6.79 -1.58 -13.09
N GLU A 108 8.06 -1.82 -13.41
CA GLU A 108 8.88 -2.85 -12.78
C GLU A 108 9.17 -2.52 -11.31
N ASP A 109 9.46 -1.26 -10.99
CA ASP A 109 9.67 -0.84 -9.60
C ASP A 109 8.39 -0.94 -8.76
N LEU A 110 7.22 -0.84 -9.41
CA LEU A 110 5.90 -0.92 -8.78
C LEU A 110 5.33 -2.33 -8.72
N GLN A 111 6.03 -3.32 -9.29
CA GLN A 111 5.50 -4.66 -9.50
C GLN A 111 5.05 -5.33 -8.20
N ALA A 112 5.73 -5.08 -7.08
CA ALA A 112 5.37 -5.62 -5.77
C ALA A 112 3.94 -5.24 -5.33
N PHE A 113 3.44 -4.06 -5.73
CA PHE A 113 2.09 -3.60 -5.41
C PHE A 113 1.04 -4.06 -6.44
N ASN A 114 1.50 -4.69 -7.52
CA ASN A 114 0.68 -5.34 -8.53
C ASN A 114 0.58 -6.86 -8.32
N GLU A 115 1.01 -7.36 -7.17
CA GLU A 115 0.86 -8.77 -6.82
C GLU A 115 -0.48 -9.06 -6.13
N GLU A 116 -1.09 -10.17 -6.50
CA GLU A 116 -2.34 -10.66 -5.91
C GLU A 116 -2.25 -10.83 -4.39
N ALA A 117 -1.10 -11.28 -3.89
CA ALA A 117 -0.88 -11.49 -2.47
C ALA A 117 -1.04 -10.19 -1.66
N VAL A 118 -0.56 -9.06 -2.20
CA VAL A 118 -0.72 -7.74 -1.57
C VAL A 118 -2.19 -7.31 -1.59
N ALA A 119 -2.87 -7.45 -2.72
CA ALA A 119 -4.29 -7.13 -2.85
C ALA A 119 -5.15 -7.90 -1.83
N ARG A 120 -4.90 -9.21 -1.70
CA ARG A 120 -5.61 -10.06 -0.74
C ARG A 120 -5.27 -9.70 0.70
N ALA A 121 -4.01 -9.38 1.00
CA ALA A 121 -3.62 -8.93 2.34
C ALA A 121 -4.28 -7.61 2.74
N ILE A 122 -4.44 -6.66 1.81
CA ILE A 122 -5.18 -5.41 2.05
C ILE A 122 -6.66 -5.71 2.37
N VAL A 123 -7.30 -6.56 1.56
CA VAL A 123 -8.70 -6.96 1.81
C VAL A 123 -8.87 -7.65 3.15
N GLN A 124 -7.92 -8.50 3.56
CA GLN A 124 -7.95 -9.22 4.84
C GLN A 124 -7.59 -8.35 6.05
N CYS A 125 -6.84 -7.25 5.86
CA CYS A 125 -6.41 -6.38 6.96
C CYS A 125 -7.62 -5.74 7.65
N PRO A 126 -7.82 -5.91 8.97
CA PRO A 126 -8.98 -5.35 9.67
C PRO A 126 -8.92 -3.81 9.84
N ILE A 127 -7.75 -3.20 9.65
CA ILE A 127 -7.54 -1.76 9.73
C ILE A 127 -7.75 -1.15 8.32
N PRO A 128 -8.41 0.01 8.16
CA PRO A 128 -8.49 0.67 6.87
C PRO A 128 -7.09 0.99 6.33
N VAL A 129 -6.85 0.66 5.06
CA VAL A 129 -5.59 0.91 4.35
C VAL A 129 -5.84 2.00 3.31
N VAL A 130 -4.97 3.01 3.29
CA VAL A 130 -4.92 4.05 2.26
C VAL A 130 -3.63 3.87 1.49
N SER A 131 -3.73 3.67 0.18
CA SER A 131 -2.58 3.61 -0.71
C SER A 131 -2.09 5.02 -1.08
N GLY A 132 -0.77 5.14 -1.21
CA GLY A 132 -0.07 6.32 -1.70
C GLY A 132 1.15 5.86 -2.48
N ILE A 133 0.91 5.17 -3.59
CA ILE A 133 1.94 4.50 -4.40
C ILE A 133 2.07 5.25 -5.73
N GLY A 134 3.27 5.71 -6.06
CA GLY A 134 3.50 6.41 -7.33
C GLY A 134 2.99 7.85 -7.35
N HIS A 135 2.77 8.37 -8.57
CA HIS A 135 2.13 9.65 -8.86
C HIS A 135 0.68 9.44 -9.34
N GLU A 136 -0.05 10.53 -9.58
CA GLU A 136 -1.46 10.49 -10.02
C GLU A 136 -1.74 9.62 -11.28
N SER A 137 -0.74 9.45 -12.15
CA SER A 137 -0.83 8.58 -13.33
C SER A 137 -0.63 7.09 -13.04
N ASP A 138 -0.11 6.75 -11.87
CA ASP A 138 0.27 5.41 -11.49
C ASP A 138 -0.91 4.75 -10.77
N VAL A 139 -1.52 3.76 -11.43
CA VAL A 139 -2.59 2.95 -10.82
C VAL A 139 -2.04 1.54 -10.61
N THR A 140 -2.13 1.06 -9.38
CA THR A 140 -1.69 -0.27 -8.97
C THR A 140 -2.86 -1.16 -8.58
N ILE A 141 -2.61 -2.45 -8.38
CA ILE A 141 -3.63 -3.39 -7.86
C ILE A 141 -3.92 -3.14 -6.38
N ALA A 142 -3.01 -2.47 -5.67
CA ALA A 142 -3.17 -2.15 -4.26
C ALA A 142 -4.19 -1.01 -3.99
N ASP A 143 -4.65 -0.30 -5.03
CA ASP A 143 -5.62 0.81 -4.97
C ASP A 143 -7.09 0.35 -5.02
#